data_AF-A0A7W7K1H8-F1
#
_entry.id   AF-A0A7W7K1H8-F1
#
_cell.length_a   1.000
_cell.length_b   1.000
_cell.length_c   1.000
_cell.angle_alpha   90.00
_cell.angle_beta   90.00
_cell.angle_gamma   90.00
#
_symmetry.space_group_name_H-M   'P 1'
#
loop_
_entity.id
_entity.type
_entity.pdbx_description
1 polymer ?
#
loop_
_entity_poly.entity_id
_entity_poly.type
_entity_poly.pdbx_seq_one_letter_code
_entity_poly.pdbx_strand_id
1 'polypeptide(L)'
;MSLADRLRLALAADHSPLLLPGDHYDFDPEVRGNPAAVLIAVTDRPSPGVILTQRTETLRRHAGQVAFPGGRIDPGDDGPIGAALREAQEEIALPPALVEVVGTTDDYRTVTNYVVTPVIGVVPPDLLLTPSEAEVASVFEVPFDFLLDSANQRQQVTQYQGRDRHYYEILWQDRRIWGATAAMLVNLSRRLKWAA
;
A
#
# COMPACT_ATOMS: atom_id res chain seq x y z
N MET A 1 -17.94 5.83 -17.23
CA MET A 1 -17.46 6.05 -15.85
C MET A 1 -15.97 5.78 -15.84
N SER A 2 -15.15 6.73 -15.41
CA SER A 2 -13.68 6.54 -15.37
C SER A 2 -13.31 5.50 -14.31
N LEU A 3 -12.05 5.01 -14.33
CA LEU A 3 -11.55 4.16 -13.25
C LEU A 3 -11.61 4.89 -11.89
N ALA A 4 -11.22 6.17 -11.87
CA ALA A 4 -11.26 6.98 -10.66
C ALA A 4 -12.69 7.10 -10.10
N ASP A 5 -13.69 7.32 -10.96
CA ASP A 5 -15.10 7.37 -10.54
C ASP A 5 -15.57 6.04 -9.95
N ARG A 6 -15.19 4.90 -10.58
CA ARG A 6 -15.50 3.57 -10.05
C ARG A 6 -14.91 3.36 -8.66
N LEU A 7 -13.64 3.75 -8.48
CA LEU A 7 -12.95 3.64 -7.20
C LEU A 7 -13.57 4.56 -6.13
N ARG A 8 -13.94 5.79 -6.48
CA ARG A 8 -14.64 6.71 -5.57
C ARG A 8 -15.96 6.14 -5.09
N LEU A 9 -16.77 5.61 -6.02
CA LEU A 9 -18.05 4.99 -5.69
C LEU A 9 -17.87 3.75 -4.80
N ALA A 10 -16.90 2.90 -5.13
CA ALA A 10 -16.60 1.70 -4.34
C ALA A 10 -16.10 2.05 -2.93
N LEU A 11 -15.24 3.08 -2.79
CA LEU A 11 -14.72 3.54 -1.51
C LEU A 11 -15.79 4.19 -0.63
N ALA A 12 -16.72 4.93 -1.26
CA ALA A 12 -17.85 5.58 -0.59
C ALA A 12 -19.01 4.62 -0.27
N ALA A 13 -19.01 3.40 -0.81
CA ALA A 13 -20.05 2.43 -0.54
C ALA A 13 -20.05 2.06 0.95
N ASP A 14 -21.18 2.28 1.60
CA ASP A 14 -21.33 1.95 3.02
C ASP A 14 -21.52 0.45 3.19
N HIS A 15 -20.42 -0.20 3.50
CA HIS A 15 -20.42 -1.49 4.18
C HIS A 15 -19.34 -1.42 5.24
N SER A 16 -19.57 -2.05 6.38
CA SER A 16 -18.65 -2.08 7.52
C SER A 16 -17.82 -3.37 7.47
N PRO A 17 -16.75 -3.46 6.67
CA PRO A 17 -15.94 -4.66 6.61
C PRO A 17 -15.19 -4.86 7.92
N LEU A 18 -14.91 -6.12 8.27
CA LEU A 18 -13.92 -6.41 9.29
C LEU A 18 -12.53 -6.12 8.73
N LEU A 19 -11.87 -5.07 9.21
CA LEU A 19 -10.53 -4.68 8.75
C LEU A 19 -9.43 -5.18 9.69
N LEU A 20 -8.21 -5.25 9.16
CA LEU A 20 -6.99 -5.50 9.91
C LEU A 20 -6.46 -4.15 10.42
N PRO A 21 -6.48 -3.88 11.74
CA PRO A 21 -6.05 -2.57 12.27
C PRO A 21 -4.53 -2.41 12.32
N GLY A 22 -3.77 -3.51 12.21
CA GLY A 22 -2.31 -3.48 12.27
C GLY A 22 -1.69 -4.88 12.41
N ASP A 23 -0.35 -4.91 12.51
CA ASP A 23 0.44 -6.14 12.68
C ASP A 23 0.32 -6.75 14.09
N HIS A 24 -0.20 -5.99 15.07
CA HIS A 24 -0.31 -6.39 16.47
C HIS A 24 -1.62 -5.94 17.10
N TYR A 25 -2.19 -6.80 17.94
CA TYR A 25 -3.33 -6.47 18.80
C TYR A 25 -2.91 -5.93 20.18
N ASP A 26 -1.62 -5.99 20.53
CA ASP A 26 -1.07 -5.56 21.83
C ASP A 26 -0.47 -4.14 21.79
N PHE A 27 -0.95 -3.27 20.92
CA PHE A 27 -0.51 -1.88 20.97
C PHE A 27 -1.13 -1.19 22.17
N ASP A 28 -0.27 -0.63 23.02
CA ASP A 28 -0.71 0.33 24.03
C ASP A 28 -1.37 1.52 23.30
N PRO A 29 -2.68 1.78 23.53
CA PRO A 29 -3.38 2.89 22.91
C PRO A 29 -2.83 4.26 23.33
N GLU A 30 -2.07 4.33 24.44
CA GLU A 30 -1.42 5.57 24.88
C GLU A 30 -0.16 5.90 24.07
N VAL A 31 0.47 4.89 23.45
CA VAL A 31 1.64 5.10 22.59
C VAL A 31 1.19 5.62 21.23
N ARG A 32 1.45 6.90 20.98
CA ARG A 32 1.26 7.50 19.66
C ARG A 32 2.17 6.83 18.64
N GLY A 33 1.60 6.44 17.51
CA GLY A 33 2.38 5.95 16.38
C GLY A 33 2.95 7.09 15.54
N ASN A 34 3.98 6.77 14.77
CA ASN A 34 4.61 7.69 13.83
C ASN A 34 3.74 7.78 12.57
N PRO A 35 3.25 8.97 12.19
CA PRO A 35 2.41 9.10 11.00
C PRO A 35 3.21 8.82 9.73
N ALA A 36 2.62 8.03 8.83
CA ALA A 36 3.16 7.69 7.53
C ALA A 36 2.03 7.61 6.50
N ALA A 37 2.37 7.73 5.22
CA ALA A 37 1.42 7.57 4.14
C ALA A 37 2.05 6.83 2.97
N VAL A 38 1.23 6.06 2.25
CA VAL A 38 1.64 5.31 1.06
C VAL A 38 0.69 5.57 -0.09
N LEU A 39 1.22 5.57 -1.31
CA LEU A 39 0.43 5.71 -2.54
C LEU A 39 0.12 4.34 -3.15
N ILE A 40 -1.15 3.98 -3.16
CA ILE A 40 -1.69 2.90 -3.99
C ILE A 40 -1.98 3.48 -5.37
N ALA A 41 -0.95 3.55 -6.22
CA ALA A 41 -1.05 4.08 -7.58
C ALA A 41 -1.61 3.02 -8.53
N VAL A 42 -2.85 3.23 -9.00
CA VAL A 42 -3.59 2.34 -9.89
C VAL A 42 -3.52 2.86 -11.33
N THR A 43 -3.06 2.05 -12.28
CA THR A 43 -2.91 2.46 -13.68
C THR A 43 -4.25 2.48 -14.43
N ASP A 44 -4.54 3.56 -15.14
CA ASP A 44 -5.79 3.74 -15.89
C ASP A 44 -5.75 3.02 -17.25
N ARG A 45 -6.01 1.72 -17.22
CA ARG A 45 -6.11 0.86 -18.41
C ARG A 45 -7.21 -0.20 -18.22
N PRO A 46 -7.64 -0.92 -19.28
CA PRO A 46 -8.73 -1.90 -19.18
C PRO A 46 -8.53 -2.99 -18.12
N SER A 47 -7.29 -3.44 -17.93
CA SER A 47 -6.87 -4.29 -16.80
C SER A 47 -5.93 -3.46 -15.92
N PRO A 48 -6.46 -2.71 -14.93
CA PRO A 48 -5.64 -1.85 -14.09
C PRO A 48 -4.58 -2.66 -13.36
N GLY A 49 -3.42 -2.07 -13.15
CA GLY A 49 -2.40 -2.60 -12.28
C GLY A 49 -2.09 -1.64 -11.14
N VAL A 50 -1.34 -2.12 -10.15
CA VAL A 50 -0.84 -1.33 -9.02
C VAL A 50 0.67 -1.29 -9.08
N ILE A 51 1.21 -0.08 -9.01
CA ILE A 51 2.66 0.16 -8.96
C ILE A 51 3.17 -0.17 -7.56
N LEU A 52 4.16 -1.04 -7.49
CA LEU A 52 4.87 -1.44 -6.29
C LEU A 52 6.37 -1.26 -6.48
N THR A 53 7.07 -1.07 -5.36
CA THR A 53 8.53 -0.99 -5.30
C THR A 53 9.08 -2.22 -4.59
N GLN A 54 10.28 -2.63 -4.97
CA GLN A 54 11.10 -3.51 -4.15
C GLN A 54 12.26 -2.70 -3.57
N ARG A 55 12.39 -2.71 -2.25
CA ARG A 55 13.45 -1.99 -1.54
C ARG A 55 14.81 -2.63 -1.81
N THR A 56 15.87 -1.82 -1.84
CA THR A 56 17.24 -2.33 -1.96
C THR A 56 17.62 -3.24 -0.80
N GLU A 57 18.48 -4.23 -1.07
CA GLU A 57 18.97 -5.19 -0.06
C GLU A 57 19.92 -4.53 0.96
N THR A 58 20.44 -3.34 0.65
CA THR A 58 21.43 -2.62 1.46
C THR A 58 20.81 -1.80 2.59
N LEU A 59 19.48 -1.69 2.65
CA LEU A 59 18.78 -0.91 3.67
C LEU A 59 18.80 -1.60 5.03
N ARG A 60 19.00 -0.80 6.09
CA ARG A 60 19.04 -1.30 7.49
C ARG A 60 17.72 -1.92 7.96
N ARG A 61 16.60 -1.53 7.34
CA ARG A 61 15.26 -2.01 7.66
C ARG A 61 14.54 -2.36 6.37
N HIS A 62 13.78 -3.44 6.40
CA HIS A 62 12.91 -3.88 5.30
C HIS A 62 13.66 -4.13 3.98
N ALA A 63 14.93 -4.53 4.04
CA ALA A 63 15.72 -4.92 2.88
C ALA A 63 14.98 -5.95 2.01
N GLY A 64 14.96 -5.71 0.70
CA GLY A 64 14.34 -6.60 -0.28
C GLY A 64 12.81 -6.69 -0.25
N GLN A 65 12.13 -6.02 0.70
CA GLN A 65 10.68 -6.09 0.86
C GLN A 65 9.95 -5.33 -0.25
N VAL A 66 8.78 -5.86 -0.63
CA VAL A 66 7.86 -5.16 -1.52
C VAL A 66 7.00 -4.18 -0.72
N ALA A 67 6.90 -2.96 -1.22
CA ALA A 67 6.10 -1.89 -0.64
C ALA A 67 5.36 -1.09 -1.70
N PHE A 68 4.35 -0.33 -1.27
CA PHE A 68 3.89 0.83 -2.01
C PHE A 68 4.94 1.94 -1.91
N PRO A 69 5.02 2.86 -2.90
CA PRO A 69 5.74 4.10 -2.71
C PRO A 69 5.19 4.87 -1.49
N GLY A 70 6.05 5.36 -0.62
CA GLY A 70 5.59 6.06 0.57
C GLY A 70 6.56 6.08 1.74
N GLY A 71 6.23 6.89 2.74
CA GLY A 71 7.14 7.19 3.83
C GLY A 71 6.48 7.96 4.96
N ARG A 72 7.30 8.63 5.76
CA ARG A 72 6.84 9.39 6.93
C ARG A 72 6.10 10.65 6.47
N ILE A 73 5.08 11.05 7.23
CA ILE A 73 4.49 12.38 7.07
C ILE A 73 5.38 13.39 7.79
N ASP A 74 5.98 14.30 7.03
CA ASP A 74 6.82 15.36 7.55
C ASP A 74 6.00 16.59 7.94
N PRO A 75 6.50 17.47 8.85
CA PRO A 75 5.75 18.64 9.32
C PRO A 75 5.35 19.64 8.23
N GLY A 76 6.00 19.60 7.05
CA GLY A 76 5.69 20.45 5.91
C GLY A 76 4.72 19.83 4.90
N ASP A 77 4.35 18.56 5.06
CA ASP A 77 3.43 17.88 4.14
C ASP A 77 1.98 18.37 4.35
N ASP A 78 1.23 18.47 3.26
CA ASP A 78 -0.22 18.73 3.29
C ASP A 78 -0.98 17.45 3.65
N GLY A 79 -0.75 16.98 4.87
CA GLY A 79 -1.30 15.74 5.39
C GLY A 79 -0.84 14.47 4.65
N PRO A 80 -1.59 13.36 4.79
CA PRO A 80 -1.21 12.07 4.20
C PRO A 80 -1.09 12.07 2.68
N ILE A 81 -1.95 12.82 1.98
CA ILE A 81 -1.94 12.90 0.51
C ILE A 81 -0.66 13.58 0.05
N GLY A 82 -0.30 14.73 0.64
CA GLY A 82 0.95 15.44 0.32
C GLY A 82 2.17 14.55 0.52
N ALA A 83 2.25 13.86 1.65
CA ALA A 83 3.34 12.95 1.97
C ALA A 83 3.44 11.79 0.95
N ALA A 84 2.33 11.10 0.66
CA ALA A 84 2.34 9.97 -0.28
C ALA A 84 2.77 10.39 -1.70
N LEU A 85 2.36 11.59 -2.15
CA LEU A 85 2.75 12.13 -3.46
C LEU A 85 4.22 12.56 -3.50
N ARG A 86 4.71 13.22 -2.44
CA ARG A 86 6.13 13.58 -2.31
C ARG A 86 7.03 12.35 -2.34
N GLU A 87 6.72 11.36 -1.51
CA GLU A 87 7.47 10.10 -1.42
C GLU A 87 7.44 9.34 -2.76
N ALA A 88 6.29 9.25 -3.43
CA ALA A 88 6.23 8.63 -4.75
C ALA A 88 7.07 9.39 -5.80
N GLN A 89 7.14 10.72 -5.71
CA GLN A 89 8.02 11.51 -6.56
C GLN A 89 9.50 11.24 -6.25
N GLU A 90 9.88 11.15 -4.98
CA GLU A 90 11.26 10.91 -4.55
C GLU A 90 11.73 9.49 -4.88
N GLU A 91 10.90 8.48 -4.62
CA GLU A 91 11.26 7.07 -4.74
C GLU A 91 11.22 6.54 -6.18
N ILE A 92 10.27 7.00 -7.01
CA ILE A 92 10.03 6.45 -8.35
C ILE A 92 9.88 7.51 -9.45
N ALA A 93 10.17 8.78 -9.16
CA ALA A 93 10.03 9.90 -10.07
C ALA A 93 8.60 10.09 -10.63
N LEU A 94 7.56 9.66 -9.88
CA LEU A 94 6.16 9.85 -10.28
C LEU A 94 5.76 11.34 -10.11
N PRO A 95 5.42 12.08 -11.18
CA PRO A 95 5.02 13.47 -11.05
C PRO A 95 3.66 13.58 -10.34
N PRO A 96 3.54 14.36 -9.25
CA PRO A 96 2.27 14.50 -8.52
C PRO A 96 1.10 14.98 -9.37
N ALA A 97 1.37 15.79 -10.40
CA ALA A 97 0.36 16.31 -11.32
C ALA A 97 -0.29 15.24 -12.21
N LEU A 98 0.30 14.05 -12.32
CA LEU A 98 -0.27 12.91 -13.06
C LEU A 98 -1.13 12.00 -12.17
N VAL A 99 -1.23 12.29 -10.88
CA VAL A 99 -2.00 11.48 -9.94
C VAL A 99 -3.37 12.10 -9.72
N GLU A 100 -4.42 11.44 -10.24
CA GLU A 100 -5.79 11.75 -9.87
C GLU A 100 -6.11 11.08 -8.53
N VAL A 101 -6.07 11.86 -7.45
CA VAL A 101 -6.38 11.34 -6.11
C VAL A 101 -7.86 10.94 -6.01
N VAL A 102 -8.09 9.70 -5.58
CA VAL A 102 -9.42 9.13 -5.32
C VAL A 102 -9.85 9.42 -3.88
N GLY A 103 -8.93 9.21 -2.93
CA GLY A 103 -9.18 9.39 -1.50
C GLY A 103 -8.23 8.56 -0.64
N THR A 104 -8.44 8.57 0.67
CA THR A 104 -7.71 7.74 1.63
C THR A 104 -8.58 6.57 2.11
N THR A 105 -7.94 5.50 2.57
CA THR A 105 -8.61 4.38 3.25
C THR A 105 -8.12 4.22 4.68
N ASP A 106 -8.59 3.20 5.38
CA ASP A 106 -8.41 2.99 6.81
C ASP A 106 -6.93 2.81 7.18
N ASP A 107 -6.51 3.48 8.25
CA ASP A 107 -5.12 3.45 8.73
C ASP A 107 -4.69 2.03 9.13
N TYR A 108 -3.41 1.74 8.90
CA TYR A 108 -2.78 0.48 9.28
C TYR A 108 -1.58 0.70 10.19
N ARG A 109 -1.60 0.08 11.39
CA ARG A 109 -0.49 0.20 12.34
C ARG A 109 0.54 -0.92 12.17
N THR A 110 1.76 -0.56 11.76
CA THR A 110 2.86 -1.52 11.54
C THR A 110 3.53 -1.94 12.85
N VAL A 111 4.21 -3.09 12.85
CA VAL A 111 5.08 -3.57 13.95
C VAL A 111 6.16 -2.54 14.36
N THR A 112 6.58 -1.70 13.42
CA THR A 112 7.55 -0.61 13.64
C THR A 112 6.92 0.67 14.18
N ASN A 113 5.67 0.61 14.65
CA ASN A 113 4.90 1.72 15.22
C ASN A 113 4.66 2.88 14.24
N TYR A 114 4.57 2.61 12.94
CA TYR A 114 4.02 3.58 11.99
C TYR A 114 2.50 3.40 11.88
N VAL A 115 1.76 4.51 11.87
CA VAL A 115 0.34 4.55 11.48
C VAL A 115 0.32 5.00 10.04
N VAL A 116 0.09 4.05 9.13
CA VAL A 116 0.17 4.25 7.69
C VAL A 116 -1.22 4.55 7.16
N THR A 117 -1.42 5.72 6.57
CA THR A 117 -2.63 6.08 5.83
C THR A 117 -2.44 5.73 4.36
N PRO A 118 -3.19 4.77 3.79
CA PRO A 118 -3.08 4.46 2.38
C PRO A 118 -3.90 5.45 1.54
N VAL A 119 -3.26 6.03 0.54
CA VAL A 119 -3.83 6.99 -0.42
C VAL A 119 -4.03 6.29 -1.75
N ILE A 120 -5.25 6.32 -2.29
CA ILE A 120 -5.56 5.74 -3.59
C ILE A 120 -5.46 6.84 -4.64
N GLY A 121 -4.65 6.61 -5.68
CA GLY A 121 -4.51 7.51 -6.81
C GLY A 121 -4.60 6.76 -8.13
N VAL A 122 -5.24 7.34 -9.12
CA VAL A 122 -5.24 6.83 -10.49
C VAL A 122 -4.18 7.57 -11.30
N VAL A 123 -3.38 6.83 -12.06
CA VAL A 123 -2.29 7.37 -12.87
C VAL A 123 -2.39 6.89 -14.31
N PRO A 124 -1.84 7.63 -15.30
CA PRO A 124 -1.71 7.12 -16.66
C PRO A 124 -0.96 5.79 -16.69
N PRO A 125 -1.30 4.89 -17.61
CA PRO A 125 -0.52 3.68 -17.84
C PRO A 125 0.84 4.03 -18.46
N ASP A 126 1.78 3.07 -18.39
CA ASP A 126 3.04 3.08 -19.14
C ASP A 126 3.95 4.29 -18.86
N LEU A 127 3.91 4.78 -17.62
CA LEU A 127 4.79 5.84 -17.14
C LEU A 127 6.25 5.40 -17.12
N LEU A 128 7.14 6.32 -17.53
CA LEU A 128 8.58 6.15 -17.39
C LEU A 128 9.00 6.50 -15.95
N LEU A 129 8.85 5.53 -15.06
CA LEU A 129 9.24 5.65 -13.65
C LEU A 129 10.73 5.40 -13.50
N THR A 130 11.40 6.22 -12.68
CA THR A 130 12.84 6.09 -12.40
C THR A 130 13.04 5.82 -10.91
N PRO A 131 13.46 4.61 -10.52
CA PRO A 131 13.71 4.30 -9.12
C PRO A 131 14.88 5.12 -8.58
N SER A 132 14.73 5.61 -7.35
CA SER A 132 15.86 6.12 -6.57
C SER A 132 16.79 4.96 -6.19
N GLU A 133 17.99 4.94 -6.75
CA GLU A 133 18.97 3.85 -6.54
C GLU A 133 19.34 3.64 -5.06
N ALA A 134 19.18 4.67 -4.23
CA ALA A 134 19.47 4.58 -2.80
C ALA A 134 18.45 3.67 -2.06
N GLU A 135 17.20 3.63 -2.52
CA GLU A 135 16.09 3.05 -1.75
C GLU A 135 15.31 1.96 -2.50
N VAL A 136 15.21 2.08 -3.83
CA VAL A 136 14.37 1.22 -4.67
C VAL A 136 15.23 0.44 -5.66
N ALA A 137 15.24 -0.89 -5.52
CA ALA A 137 15.92 -1.78 -6.44
C ALA A 137 15.15 -1.98 -7.75
N SER A 138 13.81 -2.00 -7.69
CA SER A 138 12.98 -2.13 -8.87
C SER A 138 11.57 -1.59 -8.65
N VAL A 139 10.95 -1.12 -9.72
CA VAL A 139 9.52 -0.76 -9.79
C VAL A 139 8.83 -1.78 -10.69
N PHE A 140 7.66 -2.25 -10.30
CA PHE A 140 6.88 -3.20 -11.08
C PHE A 140 5.38 -3.00 -10.88
N GLU A 141 4.60 -3.52 -11.82
CA GLU A 141 3.13 -3.44 -11.82
C GLU A 141 2.54 -4.83 -11.59
N VAL A 142 1.52 -4.93 -10.74
CA VAL A 142 0.76 -6.17 -10.50
C VAL A 142 -0.71 -5.93 -10.84
N PRO A 143 -1.39 -6.85 -11.56
CA PRO A 143 -2.81 -6.69 -11.87
C PRO A 143 -3.65 -6.41 -10.62
N PHE A 144 -4.51 -5.41 -10.69
CA PHE A 144 -5.28 -4.92 -9.56
C PHE A 144 -6.28 -5.98 -9.08
N ASP A 145 -6.96 -6.65 -10.01
CA ASP A 145 -7.85 -7.76 -9.72
C ASP A 145 -7.14 -8.92 -9.01
N PHE A 146 -5.92 -9.27 -9.44
CA PHE A 146 -5.10 -10.31 -8.81
C PHE A 146 -4.80 -9.97 -7.34
N LEU A 147 -4.42 -8.71 -7.06
CA LEU A 147 -4.13 -8.26 -5.69
C LEU A 147 -5.37 -8.22 -4.79
N LEU A 148 -6.55 -7.93 -5.37
CA LEU A 148 -7.80 -7.85 -4.63
C LEU A 148 -8.51 -9.20 -4.46
N ASP A 149 -8.16 -10.21 -5.26
CA ASP A 149 -8.74 -11.55 -5.13
C ASP A 149 -8.26 -12.23 -3.83
N SER A 150 -9.22 -12.53 -2.95
CA SER A 150 -9.00 -13.26 -1.70
C SER A 150 -8.34 -14.62 -1.89
N ALA A 151 -8.47 -15.26 -3.07
CA ALA A 151 -7.80 -16.52 -3.37
C ALA A 151 -6.27 -16.39 -3.43
N ASN A 152 -5.75 -15.20 -3.73
CA ASN A 152 -4.32 -14.91 -3.75
C ASN A 152 -3.80 -14.40 -2.39
N GLN A 153 -4.69 -14.05 -1.46
CA GLN A 153 -4.39 -13.48 -0.15
C GLN A 153 -4.25 -14.58 0.90
N ARG A 154 -3.05 -15.14 1.03
CA ARG A 154 -2.78 -16.27 1.92
C ARG A 154 -2.50 -15.78 3.33
N GLN A 155 -3.25 -16.29 4.30
CA GLN A 155 -2.92 -16.09 5.71
C GLN A 155 -1.85 -17.09 6.14
N GLN A 156 -0.79 -16.59 6.73
CA GLN A 156 0.30 -17.36 7.29
C GLN A 156 0.36 -17.17 8.80
N VAL A 157 0.97 -18.14 9.48
CA VAL A 157 1.24 -18.08 10.92
C VAL A 157 2.73 -18.22 11.16
N THR A 158 3.28 -17.39 12.04
CA THR A 158 4.65 -17.52 12.53
C THR A 158 4.69 -17.41 14.05
N GLN A 159 5.63 -18.09 14.69
CA GLN A 159 5.85 -17.91 16.12
C GLN A 159 6.81 -16.76 16.36
N TYR A 160 6.41 -15.81 17.20
CA TYR A 160 7.26 -14.70 17.62
C TYR A 160 7.05 -14.42 19.10
N GLN A 161 8.14 -14.42 19.88
CA GLN A 161 8.12 -14.27 21.34
C GLN A 161 7.14 -15.24 22.04
N GLY A 162 7.05 -16.49 21.54
CA GLY A 162 6.20 -17.53 22.11
C GLY A 162 4.70 -17.36 21.84
N ARG A 163 4.31 -16.46 20.94
CA ARG A 163 2.92 -16.27 20.48
C ARG A 163 2.81 -16.50 18.99
N ASP A 164 1.70 -17.10 18.56
CA ASP A 164 1.35 -17.19 17.15
C ASP A 164 1.00 -15.80 16.62
N ARG A 165 1.54 -15.49 15.45
CA ARG A 165 1.31 -14.23 14.73
C ARG A 165 0.81 -14.53 13.35
N HIS A 166 -0.34 -13.96 13.05
CA HIS A 166 -0.95 -14.06 11.74
C HIS A 166 -0.51 -12.89 10.89
N TYR A 167 -0.12 -13.16 9.64
CA TYR A 167 0.15 -12.15 8.63
C TYR A 167 -0.37 -12.63 7.28
N TYR A 168 -0.50 -11.71 6.33
CA TYR A 168 -0.89 -12.04 4.96
C TYR A 168 0.31 -12.00 4.04
N GLU A 169 0.25 -12.84 3.01
CA GLU A 169 1.14 -12.77 1.86
C GLU A 169 0.37 -12.97 0.55
N ILE A 170 0.90 -12.37 -0.51
CA ILE A 170 0.47 -12.53 -1.90
C ILE A 170 1.75 -12.86 -2.69
N LEU A 171 1.74 -13.98 -3.40
CA LEU A 171 2.87 -14.39 -4.24
C LEU A 171 2.60 -13.98 -5.68
N TRP A 172 3.48 -13.17 -6.24
CA TRP A 172 3.39 -12.71 -7.62
C TRP A 172 4.71 -12.96 -8.33
N GLN A 173 4.72 -13.90 -9.27
CA GLN A 173 5.95 -14.35 -9.94
C GLN A 173 7.02 -14.76 -8.92
N ASP A 174 8.21 -14.17 -8.98
CA ASP A 174 9.32 -14.36 -8.05
C ASP A 174 9.26 -13.44 -6.81
N ARG A 175 8.21 -12.62 -6.70
CA ARG A 175 8.07 -11.60 -5.65
C ARG A 175 7.08 -12.05 -4.59
N ARG A 176 7.45 -11.75 -3.34
CA ARG A 176 6.62 -11.97 -2.15
C ARG A 176 6.16 -10.63 -1.60
N ILE A 177 4.86 -10.36 -1.67
CA ILE A 177 4.21 -9.21 -1.06
C ILE A 177 3.69 -9.69 0.29
N TRP A 178 4.15 -9.14 1.42
CA TRP A 178 3.78 -9.66 2.73
C TRP A 178 3.77 -8.58 3.81
N GLY A 179 3.25 -8.93 4.99
CA GLY A 179 3.20 -8.01 6.14
C GLY A 179 2.24 -6.84 5.88
N ALA A 180 2.65 -5.63 6.27
CA ALA A 180 1.83 -4.42 6.16
C ALA A 180 1.28 -4.16 4.74
N THR A 181 2.11 -4.32 3.71
CA THR A 181 1.68 -4.13 2.31
C THR A 181 0.55 -5.09 1.94
N ALA A 182 0.71 -6.39 2.23
CA ALA A 182 -0.32 -7.38 1.95
C ALA A 182 -1.58 -7.15 2.81
N ALA A 183 -1.43 -6.77 4.07
CA ALA A 183 -2.56 -6.48 4.94
C ALA A 183 -3.36 -5.25 4.49
N MET A 184 -2.70 -4.20 4.01
CA MET A 184 -3.37 -3.04 3.39
C MET A 184 -4.10 -3.42 2.10
N LEU A 185 -3.55 -4.33 1.28
CA LEU A 185 -4.25 -4.87 0.11
C LEU A 185 -5.48 -5.71 0.48
N VAL A 186 -5.42 -6.49 1.56
CA VAL A 186 -6.57 -7.22 2.11
C VAL A 186 -7.64 -6.25 2.63
N ASN A 187 -7.25 -5.17 3.30
CA ASN A 187 -8.20 -4.13 3.72
C ASN A 187 -8.85 -3.47 2.50
N LEU A 188 -8.05 -3.16 1.47
CA LEU A 188 -8.54 -2.58 0.23
C LEU A 188 -9.52 -3.51 -0.49
N SER A 189 -9.24 -4.81 -0.58
CA SER A 189 -10.15 -5.77 -1.22
C SER A 189 -11.47 -5.87 -0.48
N ARG A 190 -11.42 -5.92 0.86
CA ARG A 190 -12.61 -5.90 1.70
C ARG A 190 -13.40 -4.61 1.53
N ARG A 191 -12.73 -3.46 1.45
CA ARG A 191 -13.33 -2.13 1.31
C ARG A 191 -13.97 -1.91 -0.05
N LEU A 192 -13.34 -2.33 -1.13
CA LEU A 192 -13.85 -2.08 -2.48
C LEU A 192 -14.89 -3.11 -2.92
N LYS A 193 -14.86 -4.34 -2.37
CA LYS A 193 -15.64 -5.49 -2.89
C LYS A 193 -15.58 -5.56 -4.42
N TRP A 194 -14.39 -5.35 -4.95
CA TRP A 194 -14.18 -5.14 -6.37
C TRP A 194 -14.55 -6.42 -7.14
N ALA A 195 -15.66 -6.36 -7.87
CA ALA A 195 -15.99 -7.37 -8.87
C ALA A 195 -15.37 -6.91 -10.19
N ALA A 196 -14.47 -7.73 -10.73
CA ALA A 196 -13.87 -7.51 -12.05
C ALA A 196 -14.92 -7.42 -13.14
#